data_AF-A0AAV6GX64-F1
#
_entry.id   AF-A0AAV6GX64-F1
#
_cell.length_a   1.000
_cell.length_b   1.000
_cell.length_c   1.000
_cell.angle_alpha   90.00
_cell.angle_beta   90.00
_cell.angle_gamma   90.00
#
_symmetry.space_group_name_H-M   'P 1'
#
loop_
_entity.id
_entity.type
_entity.pdbx_description
1 polymer ?
#
loop_
_entity_poly.entity_id
_entity_poly.type
_entity_poly.pdbx_seq_one_letter_code
_entity_poly.pdbx_strand_id
1 'polypeptide(L)'
;MTYSRETWKLLLTKSSAVLDDALIMFSNVSLRIMGPSVTHVLDILGELRLELLSDMQWQDIDFISSLFGERLRLFLPFASGELLHCVSRKNLTCETYQY
;
A
#
# COMPACT_ATOMS: atom_id res chain seq x y z
N MET A 1 -19.92 3.38 10.28
CA MET A 1 -20.27 2.18 9.49
C MET A 1 -18.99 1.60 8.92
N THR A 2 -18.84 0.28 8.95
CA THR A 2 -17.68 -0.43 8.38
C THR A 2 -18.17 -1.32 7.25
N TYR A 3 -17.64 -1.12 6.05
CA TYR A 3 -17.88 -2.03 4.92
C TYR A 3 -17.06 -3.32 5.09
N SER A 4 -17.55 -4.40 4.51
CA SER A 4 -16.85 -5.70 4.53
C SER A 4 -15.55 -5.64 3.74
N ARG A 5 -14.63 -6.59 3.99
CA ARG A 5 -13.38 -6.73 3.23
C ARG A 5 -13.66 -6.91 1.74
N GLU A 6 -14.67 -7.70 1.39
CA GLU A 6 -15.08 -7.98 0.01
C GLU A 6 -15.62 -6.72 -0.68
N THR A 7 -16.33 -5.86 0.06
CA THR A 7 -16.82 -4.59 -0.48
C THR A 7 -15.66 -3.66 -0.83
N TRP A 8 -14.67 -3.55 0.05
CA TRP A 8 -13.45 -2.77 -0.21
C TRP A 8 -12.64 -3.37 -1.37
N LYS A 9 -12.53 -4.70 -1.44
CA LYS A 9 -11.83 -5.40 -2.51
C LYS A 9 -12.49 -5.16 -3.86
N LEU A 10 -13.81 -5.24 -3.93
CA LEU A 10 -14.56 -4.94 -5.14
C LEU A 10 -14.35 -3.49 -5.58
N LEU A 11 -14.46 -2.53 -4.65
CA LEU A 11 -14.25 -1.12 -4.94
C LEU A 11 -12.85 -0.85 -5.50
N LEU A 12 -11.80 -1.27 -4.78
CA LEU A 12 -10.41 -1.03 -5.15
C LEU A 12 -10.02 -1.72 -6.46
N THR A 13 -10.58 -2.90 -6.72
CA THR A 13 -10.39 -3.59 -8.01
C THR A 13 -11.01 -2.78 -9.15
N LYS A 14 -12.24 -2.30 -8.96
CA LYS A 14 -12.96 -1.49 -9.97
C LYS A 14 -12.31 -0.14 -10.21
N SER A 15 -11.67 0.45 -9.19
CA SER A 15 -10.94 1.72 -9.29
C SER A 15 -9.45 1.56 -9.55
N SER A 16 -8.96 0.36 -9.88
CA SER A 16 -7.54 0.08 -10.02
C SER A 16 -6.81 0.96 -11.04
N ALA A 17 -7.49 1.43 -12.08
CA ALA A 17 -6.91 2.33 -13.08
C ALA A 17 -6.52 3.71 -12.53
N VAL A 18 -7.19 4.19 -11.47
CA VAL A 18 -6.97 5.53 -10.89
C VAL A 18 -6.39 5.46 -9.48
N LEU A 19 -6.18 4.26 -8.96
CA LEU A 19 -5.83 4.04 -7.57
C LEU A 19 -4.47 4.64 -7.20
N ASP A 20 -3.49 4.57 -8.10
CA ASP A 20 -2.14 5.05 -7.82
C ASP A 20 -2.12 6.59 -7.74
N ASP A 21 -2.77 7.27 -8.69
CA ASP A 21 -2.94 8.72 -8.67
C ASP A 21 -3.75 9.18 -7.45
N ALA A 22 -4.79 8.43 -7.09
CA ALA A 22 -5.59 8.71 -5.90
C ALA A 22 -4.76 8.60 -4.63
N LEU A 23 -3.88 7.60 -4.50
CA LEU A 23 -2.98 7.43 -3.36
C LEU A 23 -1.95 8.57 -3.27
N ILE A 24 -1.39 9.01 -4.40
CA ILE A 24 -0.47 10.16 -4.46
C ILE A 24 -1.20 11.46 -4.07
N MET A 25 -2.41 11.67 -4.58
CA MET A 25 -3.22 12.82 -4.19
C MET A 25 -3.48 12.77 -2.67
N PHE A 26 -3.80 11.60 -2.13
CA PHE A 26 -4.09 11.44 -0.71
C PHE A 26 -2.87 11.64 0.19
N SER A 27 -1.66 11.24 -0.25
CA SER A 27 -0.43 11.38 0.54
C SER A 27 0.02 12.82 0.75
N ASN A 28 -0.44 13.72 -0.12
CA ASN A 28 -0.20 15.17 -0.06
C ASN A 28 -1.24 15.92 0.77
N VAL A 29 -2.35 15.27 1.16
CA VAL A 29 -3.37 15.90 2.00
C VAL A 29 -3.03 15.65 3.47
N SER A 30 -3.08 16.70 4.29
CA SER A 30 -2.90 16.61 5.75
C SER A 30 -4.14 16.04 6.45
N LEU A 31 -4.69 14.93 5.94
CA LEU A 31 -5.80 14.23 6.56
C LEU A 31 -5.26 13.27 7.62
N ARG A 32 -5.82 13.34 8.83
CA ARG A 32 -5.62 12.27 9.81
C ARG A 32 -6.38 11.04 9.30
N ILE A 33 -5.63 10.07 8.77
CA ILE A 33 -6.19 8.77 8.46
C ILE A 33 -6.62 8.14 9.78
N MET A 34 -7.93 7.99 9.95
CA MET A 34 -8.54 7.46 11.15
C MET A 34 -9.72 6.58 10.75
N GLY A 35 -9.84 5.43 11.40
CA GLY A 35 -11.03 4.60 11.28
C GLY A 35 -10.70 3.11 11.22
N PRO A 36 -11.67 2.27 11.60
CA PRO A 36 -11.48 0.82 11.69
C PRO A 36 -11.25 0.13 10.33
N SER A 37 -11.50 0.81 9.20
CA SER A 37 -11.33 0.23 7.86
C SER A 37 -9.94 0.41 7.27
N VAL A 38 -9.08 1.24 7.87
CA VAL A 38 -7.78 1.60 7.29
C VAL A 38 -6.87 0.39 7.12
N THR A 39 -6.79 -0.47 8.14
CA THR A 39 -6.01 -1.71 8.07
C THR A 39 -6.55 -2.66 6.99
N HIS A 40 -7.88 -2.83 6.89
CA HIS A 40 -8.47 -3.68 5.84
C HIS A 40 -8.20 -3.15 4.43
N VAL A 41 -8.29 -1.84 4.24
CA VAL A 41 -7.96 -1.20 2.95
C VAL A 41 -6.50 -1.46 2.61
N LEU A 42 -5.59 -1.31 3.58
CA LEU A 42 -4.18 -1.52 3.36
C LEU A 42 -3.83 -2.98 3.05
N ASP A 43 -4.47 -3.94 3.72
CA ASP A 43 -4.31 -5.38 3.40
C ASP A 43 -4.71 -5.67 1.96
N ILE A 44 -5.87 -5.16 1.55
CA ILE A 44 -6.39 -5.35 0.19
C ILE A 44 -5.49 -4.65 -0.84
N LEU A 45 -4.93 -3.48 -0.51
CA LEU A 45 -3.91 -2.83 -1.36
C LEU A 45 -2.66 -3.70 -1.48
N GLY A 46 -2.24 -4.35 -0.40
CA GLY A 46 -1.20 -5.38 -0.40
C GLY A 46 -1.49 -6.49 -1.40
N GLU A 47 -2.67 -7.11 -1.30
CA GLU A 47 -3.13 -8.17 -2.20
C GLU A 47 -3.21 -7.71 -3.67
N LEU A 48 -3.76 -6.52 -3.93
CA LEU A 48 -4.03 -6.05 -5.30
C LEU A 48 -2.82 -5.40 -5.99
N ARG A 49 -1.81 -4.97 -5.23
CA ARG A 49 -0.66 -4.24 -5.77
C ARG A 49 0.65 -4.92 -5.42
N LEU A 50 0.94 -5.12 -4.14
CA LEU A 50 2.25 -5.59 -3.69
C LEU A 50 2.51 -7.03 -4.13
N GLU A 51 1.49 -7.90 -4.09
CA GLU A 51 1.63 -9.28 -4.55
C GLU A 51 1.86 -9.42 -6.07
N LEU A 52 1.40 -8.44 -6.86
CA LEU A 52 1.54 -8.43 -8.32
C LEU A 52 2.88 -7.84 -8.80
N LEU A 53 3.66 -7.24 -7.90
CA LEU A 53 4.99 -6.72 -8.24
C LEU A 53 5.94 -7.87 -8.58
N SER A 54 6.57 -7.76 -9.74
CA SER A 54 7.65 -8.64 -10.16
C SER A 54 8.89 -8.49 -9.28
N ASP A 55 9.75 -9.50 -9.25
CA ASP A 55 11.02 -9.44 -8.50
C ASP A 55 11.90 -8.27 -8.96
N MET A 56 11.88 -7.93 -10.25
CA MET A 56 12.61 -6.76 -10.77
C MET A 56 12.09 -5.45 -10.17
N GLN A 57 10.77 -5.29 -10.03
CA GLN A 57 10.19 -4.10 -9.41
C GLN A 57 10.46 -4.03 -7.90
N TRP A 58 10.57 -5.18 -7.22
CA TRP A 58 11.02 -5.22 -5.82
C TRP A 58 12.48 -4.82 -5.63
N GLN A 59 13.32 -4.96 -6.65
CA GLN A 59 14.73 -4.51 -6.64
C GLN A 59 14.90 -3.06 -7.12
N ASP A 60 13.89 -2.49 -7.76
CA ASP A 60 13.92 -1.11 -8.24
C ASP A 60 13.74 -0.16 -7.05
N ILE A 61 14.86 0.43 -6.63
CA ILE A 61 14.95 1.32 -5.47
C ILE A 61 14.03 2.52 -5.66
N ASP A 62 14.05 3.16 -6.82
CA ASP A 62 13.24 4.36 -7.10
C ASP A 62 11.74 4.02 -7.02
N PHE A 63 11.36 2.87 -7.59
CA PHE A 63 9.99 2.39 -7.54
C PHE A 63 9.52 2.11 -6.11
N ILE A 64 10.29 1.35 -5.32
CA ILE A 64 9.90 0.94 -3.97
C ILE A 64 9.93 2.14 -3.00
N SER A 65 10.93 3.02 -3.10
CA SER A 65 10.99 4.24 -2.31
C SER A 65 9.81 5.17 -2.59
N SER A 66 9.39 5.35 -3.85
CA SER A 66 8.15 6.11 -4.15
C SER A 66 6.89 5.40 -3.63
N LEU A 67 6.81 4.07 -3.78
CA LEU A 67 5.65 3.31 -3.33
C LEU A 67 5.42 3.43 -1.81
N PHE A 68 6.44 3.18 -1.00
CA PHE A 68 6.31 3.23 0.47
C PHE A 68 6.46 4.64 1.04
N GLY A 69 7.39 5.44 0.49
CA GLY A 69 7.71 6.79 0.96
C GLY A 69 6.72 7.86 0.51
N GLU A 70 6.01 7.66 -0.60
CA GLU A 70 5.02 8.62 -1.09
C GLU A 70 3.61 8.04 -1.08
N ARG A 71 3.35 6.97 -1.84
CA ARG A 71 1.97 6.50 -2.10
C ARG A 71 1.33 5.89 -0.85
N LEU A 72 2.10 5.09 -0.10
CA LEU A 72 1.60 4.37 1.07
C LEU A 72 1.96 5.00 2.41
N ARG A 73 2.77 6.07 2.42
CA ARG A 73 3.36 6.66 3.64
C ARG A 73 2.35 6.88 4.77
N LEU A 74 1.19 7.46 4.45
CA LEU A 74 0.15 7.77 5.47
C LEU A 74 -0.56 6.52 6.00
N PHE A 75 -0.50 5.42 5.27
CA PHE A 75 -1.14 4.15 5.63
C PHE A 75 -0.21 3.25 6.43
N LEU A 76 1.12 3.40 6.31
CA LEU A 76 2.11 2.53 6.98
C LEU A 76 1.92 2.36 8.50
N PRO A 77 1.53 3.40 9.28
CA PRO A 77 1.26 3.21 10.71
C PRO A 77 0.14 2.21 11.02
N PHE A 78 -0.69 1.86 10.03
CA PHE A 78 -1.81 0.93 10.13
C PHE A 78 -1.54 -0.41 9.46
N ALA A 79 -0.30 -0.69 9.04
CA ALA A 79 0.12 -1.95 8.46
C ALA A 79 -0.23 -3.13 9.38
N SER A 80 -0.93 -4.12 8.82
CA SER A 80 -1.23 -5.36 9.53
C SER A 80 0.01 -6.26 9.58
N GLY A 81 -0.03 -7.26 10.46
CA GLY A 81 0.97 -8.33 10.46
C GLY A 81 1.03 -9.10 9.13
N GLU A 82 -0.09 -9.25 8.42
CA GLU A 82 -0.11 -9.95 7.12
C GLU A 82 0.64 -9.15 6.05
N LEU A 83 0.40 -7.84 5.97
CA LEU A 83 1.10 -6.96 5.04
C LEU A 83 2.61 -6.97 5.32
N LEU A 84 2.99 -6.80 6.58
CA LEU A 84 4.40 -6.78 6.99
C LEU A 84 5.08 -8.12 6.69
N HIS A 85 4.39 -9.24 6.94
CA HIS A 85 4.89 -10.57 6.58
C HIS A 85 5.01 -10.78 5.07
N CYS A 86 4.08 -10.24 4.27
CA CYS A 86 4.19 -10.28 2.80
C CYS A 86 5.43 -9.53 2.32
N VAL A 87 5.64 -8.30 2.80
CA VAL A 87 6.79 -7.47 2.43
C VAL A 87 8.11 -8.06 2.93
N SER A 88 8.15 -8.63 4.15
CA SER A 88 9.38 -9.22 4.71
C SER A 88 9.90 -10.44 3.95
N ARG A 89 9.06 -11.06 3.11
CA ARG A 89 9.46 -12.19 2.25
C ARG A 89 10.02 -11.74 0.90
N LYS A 90 10.00 -10.43 0.62
CA LYS A 90 10.56 -9.85 -0.60
C LYS A 90 12.03 -9.52 -0.37
N ASN A 91 12.82 -9.66 -1.42
CA ASN A 91 14.26 -9.43 -1.36
C ASN A 91 14.54 -7.93 -1.41
N LEU A 92 14.33 -7.21 -0.31
CA LEU A 92 14.56 -5.76 -0.24
C LEU A 92 15.99 -5.48 0.25
N THR A 93 16.69 -4.53 -0.39
CA THR A 93 18.03 -4.13 0.04
C THR A 93 17.94 -3.07 1.15
N CYS A 94 19.02 -2.88 1.94
CA CYS A 94 19.05 -1.83 2.95
C CYS A 94 18.87 -0.42 2.34
N GLU A 95 19.39 -0.20 1.13
CA GLU A 95 19.30 1.09 0.41
C GLU A 95 17.84 1.52 0.19
N THR A 96 16.92 0.56 0.05
CA THR A 96 15.49 0.84 -0.10
C THR A 96 14.88 1.60 1.09
N TYR A 97 15.47 1.47 2.28
CA TYR A 97 14.94 2.05 3.54
C TYR A 97 15.70 3.30 4.00
N GLN A 98 16.72 3.75 3.27
CA GLN A 98 17.65 4.79 3.74
C GLN A 98 17.27 6.23 3.35
N TYR A 99 16.10 6.43 2.73
CA TYR A 99 15.61 7.74 2.25
C TYR A 99 14.47 8.30 3.09
#